data_AF-A0A6B3FSR1-F1
#
_entry.id   AF-A0A6B3FSR1-F1
#
_cell.length_a   1.000
_cell.length_b   1.000
_cell.length_c   1.000
_cell.angle_alpha   90.00
_cell.angle_beta   90.00
_cell.angle_gamma   90.00
#
_symmetry.space_group_name_H-M   'P 1'
#
loop_
_entity.id
_entity.type
_entity.pdbx_description
1 polymer ?
#
loop_
_entity_poly.entity_id
_entity_poly.type
_entity_poly.pdbx_seq_one_letter_code
_entity_poly.pdbx_strand_id
1 'polypeptide(L)'
;GLLLHWRPRSFIDAFTKSIPSISGVVMQFPFYAGIAAILTGVTNDRGETLSDALANVFVSLTGGSVFIFATVVGLYSAFLGFFIPSAGGKWAIEAPYVMGAAQDVGADHGWTVMVYNIAETLPNFINPFWMLPLLGILLL
;
A
#
# COMPACT_ATOMS: atom_id res chain seq x y z
N GLY A 1 -0.50 -18.13 -13.98
CA GLY A 1 -0.36 -17.34 -15.22
C GLY A 1 0.48 -18.08 -16.25
N LEU A 2 1.82 -18.02 -16.12
CA LEU A 2 2.74 -18.55 -17.12
C LEU A 2 2.50 -20.04 -17.50
N LEU A 3 2.32 -20.90 -16.49
CA LEU A 3 2.02 -22.33 -16.69
C LEU A 3 0.69 -22.57 -17.42
N LEU A 4 -0.31 -21.72 -17.19
CA LEU A 4 -1.63 -21.82 -17.82
C LEU A 4 -1.61 -21.37 -19.30
N HIS A 5 -0.64 -20.54 -19.69
CA HIS A 5 -0.47 -20.11 -21.09
C HIS A 5 0.40 -21.06 -21.92
N TRP A 6 1.09 -22.03 -21.28
CA TRP A 6 1.99 -23.07 -21.83
C TRP A 6 3.20 -22.57 -22.64
N ARG A 7 3.03 -21.54 -23.47
CA ARG A 7 4.05 -20.91 -24.31
C ARG A 7 4.25 -19.46 -23.87
N PRO A 8 5.52 -18.98 -23.74
CA PRO A 8 5.81 -17.59 -23.39
C PRO A 8 5.13 -16.57 -24.30
N ARG A 9 5.00 -16.88 -25.59
CA ARG A 9 4.33 -16.01 -26.57
C ARG A 9 2.85 -15.79 -26.24
N SER A 10 2.12 -16.84 -25.88
CA SER A 10 0.70 -16.72 -25.48
C SER A 10 0.53 -15.86 -24.24
N PHE A 11 1.47 -15.97 -23.29
CA PHE A 11 1.48 -15.13 -22.10
C PHE A 11 1.71 -13.65 -22.44
N ILE A 12 2.69 -13.34 -23.30
CA ILE A 12 2.99 -11.97 -23.73
C ILE A 12 1.80 -11.37 -24.51
N ASP A 13 1.17 -12.14 -25.38
CA ASP A 13 0.00 -11.69 -26.14
C ASP A 13 -1.17 -11.36 -25.21
N ALA A 14 -1.42 -12.20 -24.21
CA ALA A 14 -2.46 -11.96 -23.21
C ALA A 14 -2.14 -10.74 -22.33
N PHE A 15 -0.90 -10.64 -21.85
CA PHE A 15 -0.43 -9.51 -21.05
C PHE A 15 -0.60 -8.18 -21.82
N THR A 16 -0.14 -8.14 -23.08
CA THR A 16 -0.22 -6.95 -23.93
C THR A 16 -1.67 -6.50 -24.15
N LYS A 17 -2.61 -7.45 -24.30
CA LYS A 17 -4.05 -7.15 -24.40
C LYS A 17 -4.65 -6.57 -23.12
N SER A 18 -4.11 -6.89 -21.95
CA SER A 18 -4.60 -6.39 -20.66
C SER A 18 -4.05 -5.00 -20.29
N ILE A 19 -2.89 -4.59 -20.82
CA ILE A 19 -2.25 -3.30 -20.50
C ILE A 19 -3.17 -2.08 -20.69
N PRO A 20 -3.92 -1.93 -21.81
CA PRO A 20 -4.77 -0.77 -22.01
C PRO A 20 -5.77 -0.55 -20.86
N SER A 21 -6.36 -1.65 -20.34
CA SER A 21 -7.35 -1.62 -19.26
C SER A 21 -6.78 -1.18 -17.90
N ILE A 22 -5.47 -1.29 -17.69
CA ILE A 22 -4.79 -0.89 -16.44
C ILE A 22 -3.80 0.27 -16.63
N SER A 23 -3.77 0.88 -17.81
CA SER A 23 -2.79 1.91 -18.19
C SER A 23 -2.73 3.08 -17.21
N GLY A 24 -3.89 3.55 -16.72
CA GLY A 24 -3.97 4.61 -15.71
C GLY A 24 -3.33 4.22 -14.38
N VAL A 25 -3.46 2.97 -13.96
CA VAL A 25 -2.83 2.45 -12.74
C VAL A 25 -1.32 2.31 -12.93
N VAL A 26 -0.89 1.74 -14.07
CA VAL A 26 0.54 1.61 -14.43
C VAL A 26 1.24 2.97 -14.43
N MET A 27 0.58 4.01 -14.94
CA MET A 27 1.11 5.37 -14.97
C MET A 27 1.32 5.97 -13.56
N GLN A 28 0.51 5.59 -12.57
CA GLN A 28 0.61 6.13 -11.21
C GLN A 28 1.79 5.56 -10.41
N PHE A 29 2.17 4.30 -10.64
CA PHE A 29 3.23 3.63 -9.88
C PHE A 29 4.58 4.38 -9.86
N PRO A 30 5.09 4.91 -10.99
CA PRO A 30 6.30 5.75 -10.98
C PRO A 30 6.18 7.00 -10.10
N PHE A 31 5.01 7.65 -10.06
CA PHE A 31 4.81 8.82 -9.20
C PHE A 31 4.83 8.44 -7.73
N TYR A 32 4.19 7.33 -7.35
CA TYR A 32 4.23 6.83 -5.97
C TYR A 32 5.65 6.46 -5.55
N ALA A 33 6.42 5.82 -6.43
CA ALA A 33 7.83 5.53 -6.19
C ALA A 33 8.65 6.82 -6.00
N GLY A 34 8.39 7.86 -6.80
CA GLY A 34 9.02 9.17 -6.64
C GLY A 34 8.69 9.83 -5.30
N ILE A 35 7.44 9.78 -4.86
CA ILE A 35 7.03 10.29 -3.55
C ILE A 35 7.74 9.52 -2.43
N ALA A 36 7.75 8.19 -2.48
CA ALA A 36 8.44 7.35 -1.50
C ALA A 36 9.95 7.65 -1.45
N ALA A 37 10.59 7.88 -2.60
CA ALA A 37 11.99 8.26 -2.66
C ALA A 37 12.25 9.63 -2.02
N ILE A 38 11.34 10.59 -2.18
CA ILE A 38 11.44 11.89 -1.50
C ILE A 38 11.28 11.72 0.01
N LEU A 39 10.27 10.95 0.46
CA LEU A 39 9.99 10.73 1.88
C LEU A 39 11.15 10.09 2.64
N THR A 40 11.88 9.19 1.98
CA THR A 40 12.99 8.40 2.55
C THR A 40 14.38 8.94 2.23
N GLY A 41 14.52 9.75 1.18
CA GLY A 41 15.81 10.23 0.69
C GLY A 41 16.12 11.68 1.04
N VAL A 42 15.10 12.54 1.16
CA VAL A 42 15.30 13.95 1.50
C VAL A 42 15.40 14.10 3.01
N THR A 43 16.52 14.66 3.46
CA THR A 43 16.82 14.89 4.87
C THR A 43 16.72 16.37 5.23
N ASN A 44 16.33 16.65 6.47
CA ASN A 44 16.40 17.99 7.05
C ASN A 44 17.84 18.32 7.51
N ASP A 45 18.06 19.52 8.05
CA ASP A 45 19.38 19.97 8.56
C ASP A 45 19.95 19.06 9.68
N ARG A 46 19.12 18.20 10.28
CA ARG A 46 19.50 17.24 11.33
C ARG A 46 19.79 15.83 10.77
N GLY A 47 19.67 15.63 9.46
CA GLY A 47 19.88 14.34 8.81
C GLY A 47 18.67 13.38 8.91
N GLU A 48 17.53 13.84 9.42
CA GLU A 48 16.32 13.01 9.56
C GLU A 48 15.43 13.14 8.32
N THR A 49 14.87 12.03 7.87
CA THR A 49 13.93 11.99 6.76
C THR A 49 12.49 12.26 7.24
N LEU A 50 11.60 12.61 6.32
CA LEU A 50 10.18 12.72 6.67
C LEU A 50 9.58 11.37 7.07
N SER A 51 10.06 10.27 6.47
CA SER A 51 9.69 8.92 6.89
C SER A 51 10.09 8.63 8.35
N ASP A 52 11.27 9.07 8.80
CA ASP A 52 11.70 8.88 10.19
C ASP A 52 10.83 9.68 11.17
N ALA A 53 10.49 10.92 10.81
CA ALA A 53 9.62 11.76 11.63
C ALA A 53 8.22 11.12 11.77
N LEU A 54 7.66 10.59 10.68
CA LEU A 54 6.38 9.90 10.70
C LEU A 54 6.45 8.59 11.52
N ALA A 55 7.52 7.81 11.37
CA ALA A 55 7.72 6.59 12.14
C ALA A 55 7.73 6.88 13.64
N ASN A 56 8.45 7.92 14.08
CA ASN A 56 8.48 8.34 15.48
C ASN A 56 7.09 8.75 16.02
N VAL A 57 6.22 9.32 15.19
CA VAL A 57 4.83 9.61 15.58
C VAL A 57 4.09 8.30 15.88
N PHE A 58 4.20 7.27 15.04
CA PHE A 58 3.59 5.97 15.31
C PHE A 58 4.16 5.30 16.56
N VAL A 59 5.48 5.34 16.76
CA VAL A 59 6.14 4.77 17.94
C VAL A 59 5.67 5.49 19.22
N SER A 60 5.65 6.83 19.21
CA SER A 60 5.25 7.64 20.37
C SER A 60 3.79 7.45 20.76
N LEU A 61 2.88 7.34 19.78
CA LEU A 61 1.45 7.07 20.02
C LEU A 61 1.22 5.68 20.65
N THR A 62 2.12 4.74 20.40
CA THR A 62 1.95 3.33 20.80
C THR A 62 2.71 2.98 22.08
N GLY A 63 3.59 3.88 22.55
CA GLY A 63 4.41 3.68 23.74
C GLY A 63 5.34 2.46 23.65
N GLY A 64 5.69 2.02 22.43
CA GLY A 64 6.49 0.81 22.21
C GLY A 64 5.74 -0.51 22.40
N SER A 65 4.40 -0.50 22.48
CA SER A 65 3.61 -1.73 22.53
C SER A 65 3.23 -2.22 21.14
N VAL A 66 3.68 -3.43 20.78
CA VAL A 66 3.37 -4.09 19.50
C VAL A 66 1.85 -4.25 19.29
N PHE A 67 1.09 -4.55 20.35
CA PHE A 67 -0.36 -4.71 20.26
C PHE A 67 -1.08 -3.38 19.95
N ILE A 68 -0.65 -2.30 20.62
CA ILE A 68 -1.20 -0.97 20.39
C ILE A 68 -0.81 -0.49 18.99
N PHE A 69 0.43 -0.77 18.56
CA PHE A 69 0.90 -0.48 17.21
C PHE A 69 0.05 -1.12 16.12
N ALA A 70 -0.24 -2.42 16.21
CA ALA A 70 -1.11 -3.10 15.26
C ALA A 70 -2.51 -2.45 15.18
N THR A 71 -3.07 -2.05 16.33
CA THR A 71 -4.38 -1.40 16.38
C THR A 71 -4.35 -0.01 15.74
N VAL A 72 -3.31 0.79 16.04
CA VAL A 72 -3.12 2.13 15.47
C VAL A 72 -2.95 2.05 13.96
N VAL A 73 -2.09 1.16 13.46
CA VAL A 73 -1.88 0.94 12.02
C VAL A 73 -3.17 0.48 11.34
N GLY A 74 -3.93 -0.42 11.97
CA GLY A 74 -5.22 -0.86 11.46
C GLY A 74 -6.24 0.27 11.35
N LEU A 75 -6.45 1.05 12.42
CA LEU A 75 -7.37 2.18 12.40
C LEU A 75 -6.96 3.26 11.40
N TYR A 76 -5.66 3.57 11.35
CA TYR A 76 -5.09 4.50 10.38
C TYR A 76 -5.33 4.04 8.94
N SER A 77 -5.03 2.78 8.63
CA SER A 77 -5.23 2.23 7.28
C SER A 77 -6.70 2.18 6.89
N ALA A 78 -7.60 1.79 7.80
CA ALA A 78 -9.04 1.75 7.55
C ALA A 78 -9.62 3.16 7.34
N PHE A 79 -9.22 4.13 8.16
CA PHE A 79 -9.66 5.51 8.00
C PHE A 79 -9.22 6.08 6.64
N LEU A 80 -7.95 5.92 6.28
CA LEU A 80 -7.46 6.41 4.99
C LEU A 80 -8.02 5.62 3.80
N GLY A 81 -8.28 4.32 3.96
CA GLY A 81 -8.89 3.50 2.89
C GLY A 81 -10.28 3.98 2.50
N PHE A 82 -11.01 4.68 3.39
CA PHE A 82 -12.28 5.31 3.04
C PHE A 82 -12.13 6.48 2.05
N PHE A 83 -11.02 7.24 2.15
CA PHE A 83 -10.76 8.40 1.30
C PHE A 83 -9.89 8.08 0.08
N ILE A 84 -8.99 7.12 0.21
CA ILE A 84 -8.02 6.71 -0.82
C ILE A 84 -8.25 5.23 -1.09
N PRO A 85 -9.15 4.88 -2.02
CA PRO A 85 -9.50 3.48 -2.31
C PRO A 85 -8.39 2.74 -3.08
N SER A 86 -7.14 3.19 -3.09
CA SER A 86 -6.04 2.56 -3.83
C SER A 86 -5.07 1.85 -2.89
N ALA A 87 -5.32 0.57 -2.63
CA ALA A 87 -4.49 -0.26 -1.75
C ALA A 87 -3.00 -0.20 -2.10
N GLY A 88 -2.67 -0.39 -3.38
CA GLY A 88 -1.28 -0.44 -3.86
C GLY A 88 -0.58 0.92 -3.88
N GLY A 89 -1.29 1.98 -4.30
CA GLY A 89 -0.74 3.33 -4.34
C GLY A 89 -0.50 3.90 -2.95
N LYS A 90 -1.46 3.68 -2.03
CA LYS A 90 -1.33 4.03 -0.62
C LYS A 90 -0.13 3.29 -0.02
N TRP A 91 -0.08 1.97 -0.15
CA TRP A 91 1.02 1.17 0.39
C TRP A 91 2.40 1.62 -0.10
N ALA A 92 2.55 1.98 -1.39
CA ALA A 92 3.83 2.45 -1.92
C ALA A 92 4.37 3.70 -1.20
N ILE A 93 3.49 4.59 -0.75
CA ILE A 93 3.85 5.81 0.01
C ILE A 93 4.01 5.49 1.50
N GLU A 94 3.15 4.63 2.06
CA GLU A 94 3.07 4.42 3.50
C GLU A 94 4.05 3.39 4.06
N ALA A 95 4.45 2.41 3.21
CA ALA A 95 5.34 1.33 3.61
C ALA A 95 6.63 1.81 4.30
N PRO A 96 7.36 2.83 3.81
CA PRO A 96 8.63 3.19 4.42
C PRO A 96 8.53 3.58 5.90
N TYR A 97 7.55 4.40 6.28
CA TYR A 97 7.43 4.84 7.67
C TYR A 97 6.63 3.87 8.54
N VAL A 98 5.66 3.13 7.99
CA VAL A 98 4.96 2.07 8.73
C VAL A 98 5.93 0.94 9.08
N MET A 99 6.79 0.55 8.15
CA MET A 99 7.81 -0.48 8.38
C MET A 99 8.94 0.02 9.28
N GLY A 100 9.34 1.30 9.16
CA GLY A 100 10.28 1.93 10.09
C GLY A 100 9.75 1.90 11.53
N ALA A 101 8.50 2.31 11.74
CA ALA A 101 7.87 2.25 13.06
C ALA A 101 7.72 0.81 13.57
N ALA A 102 7.38 -0.16 12.70
CA ALA A 102 7.32 -1.57 13.08
C ALA A 102 8.67 -2.07 13.60
N GLN A 103 9.76 -1.71 12.92
CA GLN A 103 11.12 -2.05 13.34
C GLN A 103 11.46 -1.44 14.71
N ASP A 104 11.12 -0.17 14.93
CA ASP A 104 11.41 0.55 16.19
C ASP A 104 10.62 -0.01 17.39
N VAL A 105 9.39 -0.46 17.16
CA VAL A 105 8.55 -1.10 18.20
C VAL A 105 8.86 -2.60 18.35
N GLY A 106 9.71 -3.17 17.48
CA GLY A 106 10.02 -4.61 17.46
C GLY A 106 8.84 -5.49 17.01
N ALA A 107 7.92 -4.94 16.21
CA ALA A 107 6.80 -5.67 15.64
C ALA A 107 7.24 -6.52 14.44
N ASP A 108 6.60 -7.69 14.26
CA ASP A 108 6.85 -8.51 13.08
C ASP A 108 6.37 -7.79 11.81
N HIS A 109 7.25 -7.77 10.80
CA HIS A 109 7.00 -7.13 9.52
C HIS A 109 5.87 -7.81 8.74
N GLY A 110 5.81 -9.14 8.74
CA GLY A 110 4.76 -9.89 8.04
C GLY A 110 3.39 -9.64 8.67
N TRP A 111 3.32 -9.68 10.00
CA TRP A 111 2.12 -9.37 10.75
C TRP A 111 1.65 -7.94 10.52
N THR A 112 2.56 -6.97 10.52
CA THR A 112 2.24 -5.56 10.25
C THR A 112 1.61 -5.39 8.88
N VAL A 113 2.19 -6.02 7.85
CA VAL A 113 1.63 -6.02 6.49
C VAL A 113 0.24 -6.66 6.45
N MET A 114 0.03 -7.78 7.15
CA MET A 114 -1.28 -8.43 7.21
C MET A 114 -2.34 -7.55 7.88
N VAL A 115 -2.02 -6.96 9.03
CA VAL A 115 -2.91 -6.04 9.75
C VAL A 115 -3.29 -4.87 8.86
N TYR A 116 -2.31 -4.26 8.20
CA TYR A 116 -2.54 -3.16 7.27
C TYR A 116 -3.45 -3.56 6.10
N ASN A 117 -3.19 -4.72 5.49
CA ASN A 117 -3.93 -5.22 4.32
C ASN A 117 -5.39 -5.52 4.70
N ILE A 118 -5.61 -6.27 5.78
CA ILE A 118 -6.96 -6.58 6.28
C ILE A 118 -7.72 -5.28 6.59
N ALA A 119 -7.08 -4.34 7.29
CA ALA A 119 -7.71 -3.06 7.62
C ALA A 119 -8.03 -2.20 6.39
N GLU A 120 -7.18 -2.22 5.36
CA GLU A 120 -7.42 -1.52 4.10
C GLU A 120 -8.60 -2.10 3.33
N THR A 121 -8.81 -3.42 3.40
CA THR A 121 -9.96 -4.05 2.74
C THR A 121 -11.31 -3.74 3.41
N LEU A 122 -11.32 -3.32 4.68
CA LEU A 122 -12.56 -3.04 5.42
C LEU A 122 -13.41 -1.93 4.77
N PRO A 123 -12.86 -0.74 4.44
CA PRO A 123 -13.60 0.30 3.69
C PRO A 123 -14.16 -0.17 2.36
N ASN A 124 -13.46 -1.08 1.67
CA ASN A 124 -13.91 -1.59 0.37
C ASN A 124 -15.21 -2.42 0.48
N PHE A 125 -15.56 -2.94 1.66
CA PHE A 125 -16.88 -3.56 1.90
C PHE A 125 -18.01 -2.54 2.06
N ILE A 126 -17.71 -1.31 2.46
CA ILE A 126 -18.69 -0.24 2.69
C ILE A 126 -18.87 0.60 1.43
N ASN A 127 -17.76 0.98 0.77
CA ASN A 127 -17.76 1.71 -0.49
C ASN A 127 -16.91 0.97 -1.52
N PRO A 128 -17.52 0.10 -2.35
CA PRO A 128 -16.80 -0.81 -3.20
C PRO A 128 -16.37 -0.14 -4.52
N PHE A 129 -15.56 0.92 -4.43
CA PHE A 129 -15.10 1.72 -5.58
C PHE A 129 -14.46 0.87 -6.68
N TRP A 130 -13.63 -0.12 -6.32
CA TRP A 130 -13.01 -1.06 -7.27
C TRP A 130 -13.90 -2.22 -7.72
N MET A 131 -15.07 -2.40 -7.11
CA MET A 131 -16.06 -3.36 -7.58
C MET A 131 -16.83 -2.84 -8.79
N LEU A 132 -16.91 -1.51 -8.98
CA LEU A 132 -17.56 -0.89 -10.14
C LEU A 132 -16.88 -1.28 -11.48
N PRO A 133 -15.53 -1.24 -11.62
CA PRO A 133 -14.85 -1.80 -12.78
C PRO A 133 -15.13 -3.30 -13.01
N LEU A 134 -15.20 -4.10 -11.94
CA LEU A 134 -15.53 -5.53 -12.01
C LEU A 134 -16.96 -5.77 -12.52
N LEU A 135 -17.92 -4.97 -12.07
CA LEU A 135 -19.30 -4.99 -12.56
C LEU A 135 -19.38 -4.58 -14.03
N GLY A 136 -18.59 -3.61 -14.46
CA GLY A 136 -18.49 -3.22 -15.87
C GLY A 136 -17.96 -4.33 -16.79
N ILE A 137 -17.09 -5.21 -16.28
CA ILE A 137 -16.60 -6.38 -17.03
C ILE A 137 -17.62 -7.52 -17.02
N LEU A 138 -18.39 -7.71 -15.93
CA LEU A 138 -19.44 -8.74 -15.81
C LEU A 138 -20.71 -8.42 -16.60
N LEU A 139 -20.96 -7.15 -16.92
CA LEU A 139 -22.10 -6.69 -17.70
C LEU A 139 -21.84 -6.67 -19.22
N LEU A 140 -20.63 -7.04 -19.65
CA LEU A 140 -20.24 -7.28 -21.04
C LEU A 140 -20.27 -8.78 -21.35
#